data_AF-A0A8T4TL18-F1
#
_entry.id   AF-A0A8T4TL18-F1
#
_cell.length_a   1.000
_cell.length_b   1.000
_cell.length_c   1.000
_cell.angle_alpha   90.00
_cell.angle_beta   90.00
_cell.angle_gamma   90.00
#
_symmetry.space_group_name_H-M   'P 1'
#
loop_
_entity.id
_entity.type
_entity.pdbx_description
1 polymer ?
#
loop_
_entity_poly.entity_id
_entity_poly.type
_entity_poly.pdbx_seq_one_letter_code
_entity_poly.pdbx_strand_id
1 'polypeptide(L)'
;MVITKDTTIGEALRFSPQAGEIMLNHGLHCIGCHVNPYESIELGARVHGIDDKTIDKIVKEINSSITKVKPKSLIVTSKAAEKIKSLLKAEKKPGYGLKIAVIPGGCSGSKYDLAFVKSPKKGDEVIGKDGARIFIDKDSIGPLNGTELDFVETLSESGFKFKNPNAKTTCGCGDSFS
;
A
#
# COMPACT_ATOMS: atom_id res chain seq x y z
N MET A 1 -9.26 -9.43 -0.61
CA MET A 1 -10.31 -9.73 0.38
C MET A 1 -11.62 -9.17 -0.14
N VAL A 2 -12.71 -9.92 0.01
CA VAL A 2 -14.06 -9.48 -0.38
C VAL A 2 -14.80 -9.13 0.91
N ILE A 3 -15.33 -7.91 0.98
CA ILE A 3 -16.19 -7.48 2.08
C ILE A 3 -17.57 -8.07 1.84
N THR A 4 -18.15 -8.66 2.87
CA THR A 4 -19.53 -9.14 2.89
C THR A 4 -20.32 -8.36 3.92
N LYS A 5 -21.64 -8.53 3.93
CA LYS A 5 -22.52 -7.94 4.95
C LYS A 5 -22.18 -8.39 6.38
N ASP A 6 -21.59 -9.58 6.51
CA ASP A 6 -21.15 -10.16 7.79
C ASP A 6 -19.77 -9.66 8.22
N THR A 7 -19.02 -9.00 7.34
CA THR A 7 -17.72 -8.43 7.69
C THR A 7 -17.91 -7.36 8.76
N THR A 8 -17.04 -7.34 9.76
CA THR A 8 -17.13 -6.31 10.80
C THR A 8 -16.77 -4.94 10.23
N ILE A 9 -17.35 -3.89 10.82
CA ILE A 9 -17.09 -2.52 10.36
C ILE A 9 -15.61 -2.16 10.59
N GLY A 10 -15.00 -2.65 11.67
CA GLY A 10 -13.57 -2.48 11.93
C GLY A 10 -12.69 -3.14 10.87
N GLU A 11 -13.03 -4.36 10.44
CA GLU A 11 -12.33 -5.02 9.33
C GLU A 11 -12.51 -4.25 8.02
N ALA A 12 -13.74 -3.83 7.70
CA ALA A 12 -14.00 -3.07 6.48
C ALA A 12 -13.20 -1.76 6.41
N LEU A 13 -13.09 -1.02 7.52
CA LEU A 13 -12.30 0.20 7.63
C LEU A 13 -10.79 -0.07 7.52
N ARG A 14 -10.32 -1.21 8.05
CA ARG A 14 -8.91 -1.62 7.95
C ARG A 14 -8.50 -1.91 6.50
N PHE A 15 -9.39 -2.55 5.72
CA PHE A 15 -9.11 -2.93 4.33
C PHE A 15 -9.49 -1.84 3.32
N SER A 16 -10.38 -0.93 3.70
CA SER A 16 -10.80 0.21 2.89
C SER A 16 -11.02 1.43 3.79
N PRO A 17 -10.03 2.34 3.88
CA PRO A 17 -10.20 3.59 4.61
C PRO A 17 -11.40 4.43 4.10
N GLN A 18 -11.80 4.22 2.84
CA GLN A 18 -12.98 4.84 2.23
C GLN A 18 -14.31 4.21 2.67
N ALA A 19 -14.29 3.05 3.32
CA ALA A 19 -15.51 2.39 3.79
C ALA A 19 -16.30 3.28 4.75
N GLY A 20 -15.63 4.06 5.60
CA GLY A 20 -16.30 4.99 6.51
C GLY A 20 -17.09 6.07 5.78
N GLU A 21 -16.48 6.71 4.77
CA GLU A 21 -17.15 7.72 3.95
C GLU A 21 -18.33 7.14 3.15
N ILE A 22 -18.15 5.95 2.59
CA ILE A 22 -19.22 5.24 1.86
C ILE A 22 -20.39 4.94 2.79
N MET A 23 -20.14 4.38 3.97
CA MET A 23 -21.18 4.10 4.96
C MET A 23 -21.93 5.38 5.38
N LEU A 24 -21.21 6.48 5.61
CA LEU A 24 -21.82 7.79 5.94
C LEU A 24 -22.74 8.30 4.82
N ASN A 25 -22.33 8.16 3.57
CA ASN A 25 -23.14 8.59 2.41
C ASN A 25 -24.44 7.81 2.25
N HIS A 26 -24.52 6.59 2.79
CA HIS A 26 -25.74 5.77 2.80
C HIS A 26 -26.53 5.88 4.11
N GLY A 27 -26.27 6.91 4.92
CA GLY A 27 -27.08 7.22 6.11
C GLY A 27 -26.60 6.55 7.39
N LEU A 28 -25.44 5.91 7.39
CA LEU A 28 -24.78 5.42 8.61
C LEU A 28 -24.10 6.57 9.37
N HIS A 29 -24.82 7.67 9.60
CA HIS A 29 -24.35 8.81 10.39
C HIS A 29 -24.66 8.57 11.86
N CYS A 30 -23.73 8.89 12.75
CA CYS A 30 -23.99 8.82 14.18
C CYS A 30 -24.23 10.22 14.74
N ILE A 31 -25.43 10.44 15.31
CA ILE A 31 -25.54 11.33 16.47
C ILE A 31 -25.12 10.48 17.68
N GLY A 32 -23.82 10.53 18.01
CA GLY A 32 -23.31 10.11 19.33
C GLY A 32 -22.74 8.70 19.52
N CYS A 33 -22.90 7.75 18.59
CA CYS A 33 -22.25 6.44 18.71
C CYS A 33 -20.96 6.34 17.90
N HIS A 34 -19.89 5.89 18.53
CA HIS A 34 -18.74 5.37 17.80
C HIS A 34 -19.22 4.10 17.12
N VAL A 35 -19.21 4.07 15.78
CA VAL A 35 -19.48 2.87 14.99
C VAL A 35 -18.75 1.69 15.64
N ASN A 36 -19.49 0.68 16.10
CA ASN A 36 -18.89 -0.42 16.85
C ASN A 36 -18.01 -1.25 15.90
N PRO A 37 -16.68 -1.25 16.06
CA PRO A 37 -15.80 -1.92 15.11
C PRO A 37 -15.95 -3.44 15.13
N TYR A 38 -16.59 -4.00 16.16
CA TYR A 38 -16.82 -5.42 16.33
C TYR A 38 -18.18 -5.89 15.80
N GLU A 39 -19.02 -4.96 15.34
CA GLU A 39 -20.33 -5.24 14.76
C GLU A 39 -20.23 -5.44 13.25
N SER A 40 -21.09 -6.30 12.68
CA SER A 40 -21.16 -6.48 11.22
C SER A 40 -21.79 -5.27 10.53
N ILE A 41 -21.45 -5.07 9.25
CA ILE A 41 -22.06 -4.02 8.43
C ILE A 41 -23.59 -4.19 8.40
N GLU A 42 -24.09 -5.42 8.29
CA GLU A 42 -25.54 -5.70 8.28
C GLU A 42 -26.21 -5.30 9.60
N LEU A 43 -25.65 -5.71 10.74
CA LEU A 43 -26.25 -5.46 12.05
C LEU A 43 -26.27 -3.97 12.36
N GLY A 44 -25.15 -3.28 12.14
CA GLY A 44 -25.05 -1.84 12.32
C GLY A 44 -26.02 -1.09 11.42
N ALA A 45 -26.13 -1.46 10.15
CA ALA A 45 -27.04 -0.81 9.21
C ALA A 45 -28.52 -1.01 9.59
N ARG A 46 -28.92 -2.22 10.02
CA ARG A 46 -30.31 -2.50 10.38
C ARG A 46 -30.78 -1.77 11.63
N VAL A 47 -29.90 -1.57 12.62
CA VAL A 47 -30.21 -0.76 13.81
C VAL A 47 -30.56 0.70 13.44
N HIS A 48 -30.08 1.15 12.27
CA HIS A 48 -30.37 2.47 11.71
C HIS A 48 -31.50 2.47 10.67
N GLY A 49 -32.27 1.39 10.55
CA GLY A 49 -33.42 1.31 9.63
C GLY A 49 -33.02 1.24 8.15
N ILE A 50 -31.77 0.90 7.85
CA ILE A 50 -31.28 0.72 6.49
C ILE A 50 -31.76 -0.63 5.96
N ASP A 51 -32.36 -0.62 4.76
CA ASP A 51 -32.92 -1.81 4.12
C ASP A 51 -31.84 -2.65 3.42
N ASP A 52 -32.14 -3.94 3.19
CA ASP A 52 -31.19 -4.89 2.62
C ASP A 52 -30.63 -4.43 1.26
N LYS A 53 -31.41 -3.71 0.44
CA LYS A 53 -30.92 -3.19 -0.85
C LYS A 53 -29.84 -2.13 -0.67
N THR A 54 -29.98 -1.27 0.34
CA THR A 54 -28.99 -0.25 0.66
C THR A 54 -27.76 -0.89 1.30
N ILE A 55 -27.92 -1.93 2.13
CA ILE A 55 -26.80 -2.73 2.68
C ILE A 55 -25.99 -3.36 1.55
N ASP A 56 -26.66 -4.00 0.58
CA ASP A 56 -26.00 -4.58 -0.60
C ASP A 56 -25.25 -3.52 -1.41
N LYS A 57 -25.83 -2.33 -1.53
CA LYS A 57 -25.20 -1.20 -2.23
C LYS A 57 -23.95 -0.71 -1.49
N ILE A 58 -24.00 -0.56 -0.17
CA ILE A 58 -22.85 -0.22 0.69
C ILE A 58 -21.73 -1.24 0.48
N VAL A 59 -22.03 -2.53 0.63
CA VAL A 59 -21.03 -3.60 0.48
C VAL A 59 -20.44 -3.61 -0.94
N LYS A 60 -21.26 -3.42 -1.97
CA LYS A 60 -20.80 -3.33 -3.36
C LYS A 60 -19.90 -2.13 -3.60
N GLU A 61 -20.25 -0.96 -3.05
CA GLU A 61 -19.44 0.25 -3.17
C GLU A 61 -18.12 0.13 -2.41
N ILE A 62 -18.11 -0.46 -1.21
CA ILE A 62 -16.88 -0.74 -0.46
C ILE A 62 -15.98 -1.71 -1.24
N ASN A 63 -16.52 -2.79 -1.79
CA ASN A 63 -15.72 -3.70 -2.62
C ASN A 63 -15.19 -3.01 -3.88
N SER A 64 -15.99 -2.14 -4.49
CA SER A 64 -15.56 -1.34 -5.64
C SER A 64 -14.48 -0.33 -5.23
N SER A 65 -14.54 0.21 -4.02
CA SER A 65 -13.52 1.12 -3.48
C SER A 65 -12.25 0.37 -3.11
N ILE A 66 -12.31 -0.89 -2.64
CA ILE A 66 -11.13 -1.74 -2.44
C ILE A 66 -10.39 -1.97 -3.75
N THR A 67 -11.09 -2.11 -4.87
CA THR A 67 -10.43 -2.20 -6.19
C THR A 67 -9.80 -0.89 -6.66
N LYS A 68 -10.15 0.26 -6.04
CA LYS A 68 -9.66 1.60 -6.40
C LYS A 68 -8.69 2.19 -5.38
N VAL A 69 -8.75 1.78 -4.11
CA VAL A 69 -7.81 2.15 -3.06
C VAL A 69 -6.67 1.17 -3.15
N LYS A 70 -5.64 1.55 -3.91
CA LYS A 70 -4.33 0.92 -3.77
C LYS A 70 -3.92 1.05 -2.30
N PRO A 71 -3.74 -0.05 -1.54
CA PRO A 71 -3.03 0.05 -0.27
C PRO A 71 -1.68 0.73 -0.55
N LYS A 72 -1.17 1.55 0.36
CA LYS A 72 0.15 2.20 0.19
C LYS A 72 1.22 1.11 0.14
N SER A 73 1.50 0.59 -1.05
CA SER A 73 2.31 -0.61 -1.21
C SER A 73 3.78 -0.36 -0.90
N LEU A 74 4.25 0.88 -0.92
CA LEU A 74 5.58 1.27 -0.47
C LEU A 74 5.56 2.71 0.00
N ILE A 75 6.13 2.98 1.17
CA ILE A 75 6.32 4.33 1.70
C ILE A 75 7.71 4.79 1.28
N VAL A 76 7.81 5.88 0.52
CA VAL A 76 9.11 6.41 0.07
C VAL A 76 9.42 7.68 0.85
N THR A 77 10.58 7.72 1.51
CA THR A 77 11.02 8.93 2.21
C THR A 77 11.42 10.02 1.22
N SER A 78 11.39 11.27 1.67
CA SER A 78 11.83 12.40 0.83
C SER A 78 13.31 12.28 0.44
N LYS A 79 14.17 11.79 1.35
CA LYS A 79 15.59 11.53 1.07
C LYS A 79 15.77 10.50 -0.06
N ALA A 80 15.03 9.40 -0.02
CA ALA A 80 15.06 8.40 -1.09
C ALA A 80 14.59 8.99 -2.43
N ALA A 81 13.49 9.74 -2.43
CA ALA A 81 12.97 10.38 -3.63
C ALA A 81 13.96 11.39 -4.24
N GLU A 82 14.61 12.20 -3.41
CA GLU A 82 15.66 13.13 -3.84
C GLU A 82 16.87 12.41 -4.43
N LYS A 83 17.34 11.34 -3.76
CA LYS A 83 18.46 10.54 -4.28
C LYS A 83 18.12 9.88 -5.62
N ILE A 84 16.90 9.33 -5.77
CA ILE A 84 16.44 8.75 -7.04
C ILE A 84 16.53 9.78 -8.18
N LYS A 85 16.02 11.00 -7.96
CA LYS A 85 16.12 12.08 -8.97
C LYS A 85 17.58 12.43 -9.28
N SER A 86 18.42 12.51 -8.25
CA SER A 86 19.84 12.80 -8.42
C SER A 86 20.55 11.73 -9.26
N LEU A 87 20.29 10.46 -9.00
CA LEU A 87 20.85 9.33 -9.75
C LEU A 87 20.36 9.32 -11.20
N LEU A 88 19.07 9.54 -11.43
CA LEU A 88 18.50 9.65 -12.78
C LEU A 88 19.12 10.81 -13.59
N LYS A 89 19.38 11.94 -12.93
CA LYS A 89 20.06 13.09 -13.55
C LYS A 89 21.51 12.76 -13.89
N ALA A 90 22.23 12.12 -12.96
CA ALA A 90 23.62 11.71 -13.16
C ALA A 90 23.77 10.72 -14.32
N GLU A 91 22.84 9.77 -14.44
CA GLU A 91 22.82 8.78 -15.53
C GLU A 91 22.22 9.30 -16.83
N LYS A 92 21.84 10.59 -16.92
CA LYS A 92 21.21 11.20 -18.10
C LYS A 92 19.95 10.44 -18.57
N LYS A 93 19.13 9.98 -17.63
CA LYS A 93 17.87 9.25 -17.88
C LYS A 93 16.64 10.11 -17.55
N PRO A 94 16.40 11.25 -18.25
CA PRO A 94 15.23 12.09 -17.98
C PRO A 94 13.93 11.32 -18.28
N GLY A 95 12.94 11.49 -17.41
CA GLY A 95 11.62 10.86 -17.55
C GLY A 95 11.54 9.39 -17.12
N TYR A 96 12.68 8.76 -16.79
CA TYR A 96 12.72 7.43 -16.20
C TYR A 96 12.25 7.46 -14.74
N GLY A 97 11.92 6.30 -14.20
CA GLY A 97 11.62 6.09 -12.79
C GLY A 97 12.38 4.89 -12.24
N LEU A 98 12.43 4.78 -10.91
CA LEU A 98 13.00 3.63 -10.22
C LEU A 98 11.97 2.50 -10.18
N LYS A 99 12.25 1.38 -10.83
CA LYS A 99 11.49 0.13 -10.68
C LYS A 99 12.07 -0.71 -9.54
N ILE A 100 11.19 -1.26 -8.72
CA ILE A 100 11.49 -2.10 -7.56
C ILE A 100 10.78 -3.44 -7.75
N ALA A 101 11.53 -4.52 -7.59
CA ALA A 101 11.00 -5.87 -7.55
C ALA A 101 11.58 -6.65 -6.36
N VAL A 102 10.83 -7.62 -5.85
CA VAL A 102 11.30 -8.63 -4.90
C VAL A 102 11.51 -9.90 -5.71
N ILE A 103 12.75 -10.37 -5.76
CA ILE A 103 13.13 -11.56 -6.52
C ILE A 103 13.76 -12.60 -5.59
N PRO A 104 13.69 -13.90 -5.90
CA PRO A 104 14.37 -14.93 -5.13
C PRO A 104 15.88 -14.66 -5.03
N GLY A 105 16.47 -14.85 -3.84
CA GLY A 105 17.87 -14.54 -3.55
C GLY A 105 18.55 -15.60 -2.68
N GLY A 106 19.46 -16.38 -3.28
CA GLY A 106 20.42 -17.25 -2.57
C GLY A 106 19.79 -18.27 -1.61
N CYS A 107 20.62 -18.82 -0.71
CA CYS A 107 20.18 -19.81 0.30
C CYS A 107 19.33 -19.21 1.44
N SER A 108 19.12 -17.88 1.47
CA SER A 108 18.66 -17.16 2.67
C SER A 108 17.40 -16.31 2.50
N GLY A 109 16.79 -16.23 1.30
CA GLY A 109 15.46 -15.63 1.14
C GLY A 109 15.22 -14.85 -0.16
N SER A 110 14.61 -13.67 -0.04
CA SER A 110 14.32 -12.77 -1.16
C SER A 110 15.23 -11.54 -1.14
N LYS A 111 15.51 -10.98 -2.32
CA LYS A 111 16.31 -9.75 -2.50
C LYS A 111 15.50 -8.67 -3.24
N TYR A 112 15.87 -7.42 -3.01
CA TYR A 112 15.32 -6.28 -3.74
C TYR A 112 16.12 -6.02 -5.02
N ASP A 113 15.43 -5.94 -6.14
CA ASP A 113 15.99 -5.58 -7.44
C ASP A 113 15.55 -4.16 -7.80
N LEU A 114 16.53 -3.31 -8.15
CA LEU A 114 16.36 -1.89 -8.43
C LEU A 114 16.84 -1.58 -9.83
N ALA A 115 15.96 -1.05 -10.67
CA ALA A 115 16.28 -0.75 -12.07
C ALA A 115 15.67 0.58 -12.50
N PHE A 116 16.41 1.41 -13.25
CA PHE A 116 15.80 2.58 -13.88
C PHE A 116 15.13 2.21 -15.20
N VAL A 117 13.84 2.51 -15.31
CA VAL A 117 13.05 2.19 -16.50
C VAL A 117 12.27 3.42 -16.99
N LYS A 118 12.06 3.52 -18.30
CA LYS A 118 11.38 4.66 -18.93
C LYS A 118 9.87 4.69 -18.63
N SER A 119 9.27 3.53 -18.50
CA SER A 119 7.82 3.35 -18.32
C SER A 119 7.52 2.12 -17.49
N PRO A 120 6.40 2.11 -16.73
CA PRO A 120 5.94 0.92 -16.01
C PRO A 120 5.51 -0.18 -17.00
N LYS A 121 5.59 -1.43 -16.56
CA LYS A 121 4.98 -2.58 -17.26
C LYS A 121 3.49 -2.69 -16.92
N LYS A 122 2.74 -3.47 -17.71
CA LYS A 122 1.33 -3.73 -17.44
C LYS A 122 1.18 -4.43 -16.08
N GLY A 123 0.38 -3.83 -15.20
CA GLY A 123 0.14 -4.36 -13.84
C GLY A 123 1.11 -3.86 -12.79
N ASP A 124 2.17 -3.13 -13.15
CA ASP A 124 3.02 -2.45 -12.19
C ASP A 124 2.21 -1.37 -11.45
N GLU A 125 2.52 -1.19 -10.17
CA GLU A 125 2.04 -0.05 -9.42
C GLU A 125 2.95 1.16 -9.64
N VAL A 126 2.35 2.34 -9.84
CA VAL A 126 3.07 3.60 -10.00
C VAL A 126 2.86 4.45 -8.75
N ILE A 127 3.96 4.90 -8.15
CA ILE A 127 4.00 5.80 -7.01
C ILE A 127 4.76 7.07 -7.42
N GLY A 128 4.20 8.23 -7.06
CA GLY A 128 4.88 9.52 -7.18
C GLY A 128 5.24 10.04 -5.79
N LYS A 129 6.49 10.46 -5.61
CA LYS A 129 6.94 11.12 -4.36
C LYS A 129 7.95 12.21 -4.68
N ASP A 130 7.64 13.44 -4.27
CA ASP A 130 8.53 14.61 -4.39
C ASP A 130 9.14 14.78 -5.81
N GLY A 131 8.35 14.48 -6.85
CA GLY A 131 8.75 14.53 -8.27
C GLY A 131 9.51 13.31 -8.79
N ALA A 132 9.85 12.34 -7.94
CA ALA A 132 10.37 11.05 -8.35
C ALA A 132 9.23 10.10 -8.78
N ARG A 133 9.48 9.31 -9.82
CA ARG A 133 8.58 8.24 -10.27
C ARG A 133 9.14 6.90 -9.80
N ILE A 134 8.32 6.15 -9.10
CA ILE A 134 8.65 4.81 -8.61
C ILE A 134 7.65 3.83 -9.20
N PHE A 135 8.15 2.68 -9.64
CA PHE A 135 7.35 1.59 -10.18
C PHE A 135 7.58 0.35 -9.34
N ILE A 136 6.51 -0.33 -8.95
CA ILE A 136 6.58 -1.58 -8.21
C ILE A 136 6.11 -2.68 -9.13
N ASP A 137 6.92 -3.72 -9.26
CA ASP A 137 6.53 -4.91 -10.01
C ASP A 137 5.26 -5.53 -9.42
N LYS A 138 4.33 -5.95 -10.29
CA LYS A 138 3.03 -6.49 -9.89
C LYS A 138 3.13 -7.55 -8.79
N ASP A 139 4.07 -8.48 -8.92
CA ASP A 139 4.22 -9.62 -8.00
C ASP A 139 4.89 -9.20 -6.68
N SER A 140 5.48 -8.00 -6.65
CA SER A 140 6.18 -7.42 -5.50
C SER A 140 5.31 -6.49 -4.66
N ILE A 141 4.12 -6.12 -5.12
CA ILE A 141 3.18 -5.23 -4.41
C ILE A 141 2.84 -5.77 -3.01
N GLY A 142 2.53 -7.07 -2.92
CA GLY A 142 2.18 -7.71 -1.65
C GLY A 142 3.34 -7.70 -0.65
N PRO A 143 4.51 -8.27 -0.99
CA PRO A 143 5.68 -8.30 -0.11
C PRO A 143 6.20 -6.92 0.33
N LEU A 144 6.02 -5.90 -0.52
CA LEU A 144 6.46 -4.54 -0.22
C LEU A 144 5.45 -3.76 0.62
N ASN A 145 4.20 -4.21 0.76
CA ASN A 145 3.15 -3.43 1.41
C ASN A 145 3.52 -3.01 2.84
N GLY A 146 3.48 -1.70 3.11
CA GLY A 146 3.90 -1.10 4.38
C GLY A 146 5.42 -1.00 4.58
N THR A 147 6.23 -1.42 3.60
CA THR A 147 7.68 -1.23 3.63
C THR A 147 8.03 0.23 3.42
N GLU A 148 9.00 0.72 4.19
CA GLU A 148 9.61 2.04 3.98
C GLU A 148 10.89 1.90 3.15
N LEU A 149 10.97 2.64 2.05
CA LEU A 149 12.19 2.87 1.28
C LEU A 149 12.81 4.20 1.70
N ASP A 150 14.00 4.11 2.27
CA ASP A 150 14.84 5.24 2.65
C ASP A 150 16.18 5.23 1.89
N PHE A 151 16.90 6.35 1.93
CA PHE A 151 18.29 6.41 1.49
C PHE A 151 19.16 6.89 2.63
N VAL A 152 20.09 6.03 3.05
CA VAL A 152 21.04 6.30 4.13
C VAL A 152 22.35 6.72 3.50
N GLU A 153 22.91 7.83 4.00
CA GLU A 153 24.23 8.33 3.60
C GLU A 153 24.97 8.73 4.89
N THR A 154 25.92 7.90 5.30
CA THR A 154 26.77 8.09 6.47
C THR A 154 28.23 7.88 6.06
N LEU A 155 29.17 8.18 6.96
CA LEU A 155 30.61 7.97 6.71
C LEU A 155 30.96 6.50 6.43
N SER A 156 30.19 5.56 6.99
CA SER A 156 30.47 4.12 6.91
C SER A 156 29.58 3.39 5.90
N GLU A 157 28.43 3.96 5.54
CA GLU A 157 27.42 3.27 4.73
C GLU A 157 26.65 4.26 3.84
N SER A 158 26.47 3.92 2.56
CA SER A 158 25.63 4.66 1.63
C SER A 158 24.79 3.69 0.79
N GLY A 159 23.47 3.85 0.78
CA GLY A 159 22.60 2.98 0.01
C GLY A 159 21.10 3.15 0.28
N PHE A 160 20.30 2.55 -0.60
CA PHE A 160 18.87 2.40 -0.36
C PHE A 160 18.62 1.35 0.72
N LYS A 161 17.70 1.65 1.63
CA LYS A 161 17.34 0.75 2.73
C LYS A 161 15.84 0.51 2.75
N PHE A 162 15.47 -0.75 2.86
CA PHE A 162 14.10 -1.21 2.95
C PHE A 162 13.83 -1.64 4.38
N LYS A 163 12.91 -0.95 5.06
CA LYS A 163 12.39 -1.36 6.37
C LYS A 163 11.06 -2.03 6.14
N ASN A 164 11.07 -3.36 6.03
CA ASN A 164 9.86 -4.14 5.81
C ASN A 164 9.33 -4.64 7.17
N PRO A 165 8.17 -4.14 7.65
CA PRO A 165 7.60 -4.62 8.91
C PRO A 165 7.14 -6.08 8.86
N ASN A 166 7.02 -6.66 7.66
CA ASN A 166 6.64 -8.07 7.47
C ASN A 166 7.85 -9.02 7.42
N ALA A 167 9.08 -8.51 7.39
CA ALA A 167 10.28 -9.34 7.40
C ALA A 167 10.51 -9.91 8.80
N LYS A 168 10.60 -11.25 8.92
CA LYS A 168 10.86 -11.92 10.20
C LYS A 168 12.33 -11.93 10.57
N THR A 169 13.20 -11.87 9.55
CA THR A 169 14.66 -11.83 9.72
C THR A 169 15.27 -10.91 8.66
N THR A 170 15.94 -9.85 9.10
CA THR A 170 16.78 -9.00 8.25
C THR A 170 18.24 -9.37 8.49
N CYS A 171 18.97 -9.79 7.46
CA CYS A 171 20.41 -10.05 7.59
C CYS A 171 21.14 -8.72 7.85
N GLY A 172 22.17 -8.72 8.71
CA GLY A 172 22.84 -7.52 9.24
C GLY A 172 23.45 -6.56 8.20
N CYS A 173 23.46 -6.92 6.91
CA CYS A 173 23.92 -6.05 5.81
C CYS A 173 22.78 -5.27 5.11
N GLY A 174 21.52 -5.66 5.33
CA GLY A 174 20.33 -4.96 4.81
C GLY A 174 19.94 -5.28 3.35
N ASP A 175 20.68 -6.14 2.65
CA ASP A 175 20.43 -6.49 1.24
C ASP A 175 19.42 -7.64 1.04
N SER A 176 18.97 -8.32 2.12
CA SER A 176 18.10 -9.51 2.02
C SER A 176 17.25 -9.73 3.28
N PHE A 177 16.07 -10.34 3.09
CA PHE A 177 15.14 -10.65 4.18
C PHE A 177 14.38 -11.98 3.95
N SER A 178 13.88 -12.58 5.04
CA SER A 178 13.09 -13.82 5.07
C SER A 178 11.73 -13.63 5.78
#